data_AF-A0A7C7BLX5-F1
#
_entry.id   AF-A0A7C7BLX5-F1
#
_cell.length_a   1.000
_cell.length_b   1.000
_cell.length_c   1.000
_cell.angle_alpha   90.00
_cell.angle_beta   90.00
_cell.angle_gamma   90.00
#
_symmetry.space_group_name_H-M   'P 1'
#
loop_
_entity.id
_entity.type
_entity.pdbx_description
1 polymer ?
#
loop_
_entity_poly.entity_id
_entity_poly.type
_entity_poly.pdbx_seq_one_letter_code
_entity_poly.pdbx_strand_id
1 'polypeptide(L)'
;MPEPEVIQAETGAITAGIASNEGSYIKLEAGAELTLEIDDDLIPGDFYIEYTARTAVGSLPVSVKAFINNDGTNTDDVAIADVLQGAWQSFVISQTPIAIAAGTNRTLKFVNTSLSGGNADIESVRIYRANTQPLADADGDTVVNNLDNCPLIINTDQLDNESDGAGDVCDSDDDNDGSTDTDEITIYFTNPLVPDTDGDGVLDGFDIQPLTFNVAGDVSPRGAPNGIVNAADLLTQTQFILGTATPSSIELQNGDLYPLNAPDGIINTSDLLLMMKIVLP
;
A
#
# COMPACT_ATOMS: atom_id res chain seq x y z
N MET A 1 -1.92 -14.55 -7.62
CA MET A 1 -2.81 -15.43 -6.83
C MET A 1 -4.19 -15.44 -7.47
N PRO A 2 -5.01 -16.51 -7.37
CA PRO A 2 -6.36 -16.45 -7.91
C PRO A 2 -7.18 -15.43 -7.10
N GLU A 3 -7.96 -14.61 -7.79
CA GLU A 3 -8.87 -13.64 -7.16
C GLU A 3 -9.81 -14.36 -6.18
N PRO A 4 -10.22 -13.71 -5.08
CA PRO A 4 -11.25 -14.25 -4.21
C PRO A 4 -12.51 -14.54 -5.03
N GLU A 5 -13.12 -15.69 -4.80
CA GLU A 5 -14.37 -16.09 -5.45
C GLU A 5 -15.48 -15.14 -4.97
N VAL A 6 -15.69 -14.05 -5.72
CA VAL A 6 -16.78 -13.10 -5.46
C VAL A 6 -18.06 -13.76 -5.94
N ILE A 7 -18.84 -14.29 -5.00
CA ILE A 7 -20.23 -14.68 -5.28
C ILE A 7 -21.02 -13.38 -5.32
N GLN A 8 -21.05 -12.73 -6.48
CA GLN A 8 -22.00 -11.66 -6.72
C GLN A 8 -23.38 -12.31 -6.78
N ALA A 9 -24.28 -11.92 -5.88
CA ALA A 9 -25.69 -12.15 -6.13
C ALA A 9 -26.05 -11.31 -7.37
N GLU A 10 -26.00 -11.93 -8.54
CA GLU A 10 -26.43 -11.28 -9.77
C GLU A 10 -27.88 -10.82 -9.58
N THR A 11 -28.18 -9.64 -10.13
CA THR A 11 -29.47 -8.94 -10.03
C THR A 11 -30.71 -9.79 -10.38
N GLY A 12 -30.53 -10.99 -10.95
CA GLY A 12 -31.56 -11.99 -11.24
C GLY A 12 -32.00 -12.89 -10.07
N ALA A 13 -31.29 -12.93 -8.94
CA ALA A 13 -31.65 -13.76 -7.76
C ALA A 13 -32.47 -13.00 -6.69
N ILE A 14 -32.94 -11.79 -7.00
CA ILE A 14 -33.52 -10.86 -6.03
C ILE A 14 -35.05 -10.86 -6.15
N THR A 15 -35.74 -11.46 -5.18
CA THR A 15 -37.21 -11.34 -5.05
C THR A 15 -37.52 -10.12 -4.18
N ALA A 16 -37.43 -8.92 -4.75
CA ALA A 16 -37.73 -7.67 -4.05
C ALA A 16 -39.24 -7.52 -3.81
N GLY A 17 -39.66 -7.43 -2.55
CA GLY A 17 -41.03 -7.09 -2.19
C GLY A 17 -41.36 -5.60 -2.39
N ILE A 18 -40.39 -4.69 -2.15
CA ILE A 18 -40.58 -3.21 -2.17
C ILE A 18 -39.26 -2.46 -2.46
N ALA A 19 -38.32 -3.02 -3.22
CA ALA A 19 -37.07 -2.34 -3.59
C ALA A 19 -37.01 -2.12 -5.11
N SER A 20 -36.59 -0.92 -5.56
CA SER A 20 -36.38 -0.64 -6.99
C SER A 20 -34.92 -0.80 -7.37
N ASN A 21 -34.66 -1.50 -8.48
CA ASN A 21 -33.34 -1.57 -9.08
C ASN A 21 -33.14 -0.32 -9.95
N GLU A 22 -32.18 0.53 -9.57
CA GLU A 22 -31.84 1.77 -10.27
C GLU A 22 -30.63 1.59 -11.20
N GLY A 23 -30.36 0.34 -11.61
CA GLY A 23 -29.22 -0.06 -12.44
C GLY A 23 -27.99 -0.38 -11.61
N SER A 24 -27.32 0.65 -11.07
CA SER A 24 -26.06 0.51 -10.32
C SER A 24 -26.24 0.25 -8.82
N TYR A 25 -27.46 0.34 -8.30
CA TYR A 25 -27.77 0.11 -6.88
C TYR A 25 -29.24 -0.25 -6.68
N ILE A 26 -29.55 -0.79 -5.51
CA ILE A 26 -30.90 -1.08 -5.03
C ILE A 26 -31.32 0.03 -4.08
N LYS A 27 -32.43 0.68 -4.39
CA LYS A 27 -33.01 1.70 -3.51
C LYS A 27 -33.95 1.06 -2.49
N LEU A 28 -33.63 1.23 -1.22
CA LEU A 28 -34.39 0.71 -0.08
C LEU A 28 -35.11 1.85 0.64
N GLU A 29 -36.40 2.00 0.35
CA GLU A 29 -37.25 3.03 0.96
C GLU A 29 -37.42 2.82 2.47
N ALA A 30 -37.85 3.85 3.20
CA ALA A 30 -38.10 3.75 4.64
C ALA A 30 -39.15 2.66 4.94
N GLY A 31 -38.79 1.69 5.78
CA GLY A 31 -39.62 0.53 6.07
C GLY A 31 -39.67 -0.55 4.98
N ALA A 32 -38.97 -0.35 3.86
CA ALA A 32 -38.81 -1.38 2.84
C ALA A 32 -37.78 -2.44 3.27
N GLU A 33 -37.89 -3.60 2.64
CA GLU A 33 -37.07 -4.77 2.92
C GLU A 33 -36.48 -5.33 1.62
N LEU A 34 -35.19 -5.67 1.67
CA LEU A 34 -34.48 -6.40 0.63
C LEU A 34 -34.13 -7.78 1.18
N THR A 35 -34.59 -8.84 0.52
CA THR A 35 -34.25 -10.22 0.88
C THR A 35 -33.43 -10.84 -0.24
N LEU A 36 -32.29 -11.43 0.12
CA LEU A 36 -31.41 -12.18 -0.75
C LEU A 36 -31.44 -13.65 -0.33
N GLU A 37 -31.64 -14.54 -1.31
CA GLU A 37 -31.49 -15.97 -1.11
C GLU A 37 -30.03 -16.35 -1.35
N ILE A 38 -29.45 -17.06 -0.38
CA ILE A 38 -28.11 -17.63 -0.48
C ILE A 38 -28.32 -19.09 -0.90
N ASP A 39 -28.09 -19.37 -2.19
CA ASP A 39 -28.17 -20.72 -2.79
C ASP A 39 -27.03 -21.60 -2.25
N ASP A 40 -27.42 -22.77 -1.75
CA ASP A 40 -26.63 -23.67 -0.91
C ASP A 40 -25.96 -24.82 -1.67
N ASP A 41 -26.12 -24.89 -3.00
CA ASP A 41 -25.58 -25.96 -3.84
C ASP A 41 -24.04 -25.98 -3.92
N LEU A 42 -23.33 -25.00 -3.33
CA LEU A 42 -21.88 -24.88 -3.48
C LEU A 42 -21.02 -24.88 -2.20
N ILE A 43 -21.50 -24.56 -0.97
CA ILE A 43 -20.52 -24.26 0.11
C ILE A 43 -20.99 -24.42 1.58
N PRO A 44 -20.66 -25.54 2.24
CA PRO A 44 -20.59 -25.61 3.70
C PRO A 44 -19.33 -24.86 4.21
N GLY A 45 -19.46 -23.99 5.21
CA GLY A 45 -18.30 -23.26 5.76
C GLY A 45 -18.64 -22.07 6.64
N ASP A 46 -17.60 -21.35 7.03
CA ASP A 46 -17.65 -20.10 7.79
C ASP A 46 -17.55 -18.92 6.83
N PHE A 47 -18.37 -17.87 7.02
CA PHE A 47 -18.45 -16.74 6.08
C PHE A 47 -18.48 -15.37 6.74
N TYR A 48 -17.97 -14.36 6.04
CA TYR A 48 -18.22 -12.96 6.32
C TYR A 48 -19.15 -12.38 5.27
N ILE A 49 -20.00 -11.44 5.68
CA ILE A 49 -20.87 -10.71 4.77
C ILE A 49 -20.63 -9.22 4.95
N GLU A 50 -20.36 -8.54 3.84
CA GLU A 50 -20.18 -7.10 3.74
C GLU A 50 -21.25 -6.53 2.81
N TYR A 51 -21.69 -5.30 3.07
CA TYR A 51 -22.49 -4.54 2.13
C TYR A 51 -22.00 -3.11 2.02
N THR A 52 -22.18 -2.53 0.84
CA THR A 52 -21.85 -1.13 0.55
C THR A 52 -23.14 -0.34 0.43
N ALA A 53 -23.29 0.72 1.22
CA ALA A 53 -24.48 1.55 1.23
C ALA A 53 -24.17 3.05 1.38
N ARG A 54 -25.13 3.89 0.99
CA ARG A 54 -25.12 5.34 1.24
C ARG A 54 -26.54 5.89 1.40
N THR A 55 -26.65 7.15 1.79
CA THR A 55 -27.85 7.95 1.52
C THR A 55 -27.56 9.01 0.46
N ALA A 56 -28.57 9.36 -0.33
CA ALA A 56 -28.45 10.41 -1.33
C ALA A 56 -28.01 11.74 -0.69
N VAL A 57 -27.16 12.51 -1.39
CA VAL A 57 -26.67 13.80 -0.91
C VAL A 57 -27.84 14.71 -0.50
N GLY A 58 -27.78 15.27 0.72
CA GLY A 58 -28.85 16.09 1.29
C GLY A 58 -29.95 15.30 2.01
N SER A 59 -29.85 13.97 2.08
CA SER A 59 -30.71 13.12 2.91
C SER A 59 -30.17 13.01 4.33
N LEU A 60 -31.08 12.80 5.29
CA LEU A 60 -30.69 12.45 6.65
C LEU A 60 -30.04 11.05 6.68
N PRO A 61 -29.11 10.78 7.62
CA PRO A 61 -28.64 9.43 7.87
C PRO A 61 -29.81 8.46 8.13
N VAL A 62 -29.62 7.21 7.71
CA VAL A 62 -30.61 6.14 7.89
C VAL A 62 -29.96 4.93 8.55
N SER A 63 -30.70 4.28 9.45
CA SER A 63 -30.22 3.06 10.10
C SER A 63 -30.68 1.83 9.31
N VAL A 64 -29.73 1.10 8.73
CA VAL A 64 -29.99 -0.18 8.06
C VAL A 64 -29.70 -1.31 9.02
N LYS A 65 -30.66 -2.22 9.16
CA LYS A 65 -30.48 -3.48 9.90
C LYS A 65 -30.37 -4.64 8.94
N ALA A 66 -29.32 -5.42 9.08
CA ALA A 66 -29.16 -6.66 8.33
C ALA A 66 -29.41 -7.86 9.25
N PHE A 67 -30.11 -8.88 8.75
CA PHE A 67 -30.46 -10.10 9.46
C PHE A 67 -30.07 -11.31 8.62
N ILE A 68 -29.42 -12.29 9.24
CA ILE A 68 -29.19 -13.60 8.63
C ILE A 68 -30.13 -14.60 9.29
N ASN A 69 -30.93 -15.27 8.47
CA ASN A 69 -31.68 -16.49 8.74
C ASN A 69 -32.11 -16.72 10.20
N ASN A 70 -33.37 -16.42 10.51
CA ASN A 70 -34.06 -17.22 11.50
C ASN A 70 -35.39 -17.68 10.93
N ASP A 71 -35.80 -18.86 11.37
CA ASP A 71 -37.06 -19.58 11.17
C ASP A 71 -38.37 -18.81 11.47
N GLY A 72 -38.37 -17.49 11.33
CA GLY A 72 -39.43 -16.58 11.77
C GLY A 72 -39.15 -15.92 13.11
N THR A 73 -38.03 -16.20 13.77
CA THR A 73 -37.65 -15.57 15.05
C THR A 73 -36.44 -14.64 14.88
N ASN A 74 -36.58 -13.43 14.34
CA ASN A 74 -35.49 -12.46 14.06
C ASN A 74 -34.45 -12.19 15.21
N THR A 75 -33.55 -13.10 15.57
CA THR A 75 -32.76 -12.95 16.80
C THR A 75 -31.26 -13.20 16.71
N ASP A 76 -30.71 -13.88 15.70
CA ASP A 76 -29.40 -14.51 15.96
C ASP A 76 -28.17 -13.78 15.40
N ASP A 77 -28.26 -12.96 14.34
CA ASP A 77 -27.14 -12.11 13.90
C ASP A 77 -27.66 -10.79 13.31
N VAL A 78 -27.40 -9.66 13.99
CA VAL A 78 -27.89 -8.33 13.60
C VAL A 78 -26.74 -7.32 13.55
N ALA A 79 -26.43 -6.83 12.36
CA ALA A 79 -25.68 -5.58 12.21
C ALA A 79 -26.65 -4.40 12.06
N ILE A 80 -26.41 -3.36 12.85
CA ILE A 80 -27.06 -2.06 12.71
C ILE A 80 -25.98 -1.06 12.33
N ALA A 81 -26.14 -0.40 11.19
CA ALA A 81 -25.24 0.67 10.78
C ALA A 81 -26.02 1.93 10.44
N ASP A 82 -25.50 3.07 10.88
CA ASP A 82 -25.95 4.38 10.44
C ASP A 82 -25.25 4.72 9.12
N VAL A 83 -26.03 4.67 8.04
CA VAL A 83 -25.57 4.99 6.69
C VAL A 83 -25.61 6.51 6.52
N LEU A 84 -24.46 7.10 6.20
CA LEU A 84 -24.27 8.54 6.06
C LEU A 84 -24.51 8.99 4.61
N GLN A 85 -24.60 10.31 4.45
CA GLN A 85 -24.85 10.94 3.16
C GLN A 85 -23.61 10.97 2.26
N GLY A 86 -23.86 10.83 0.95
CA GLY A 86 -22.91 11.15 -0.10
C GLY A 86 -22.02 9.99 -0.55
N ALA A 87 -21.00 9.67 0.24
CA ALA A 87 -20.03 8.64 -0.12
C ALA A 87 -20.56 7.22 0.17
N TRP A 88 -20.15 6.27 -0.66
CA TRP A 88 -20.38 4.85 -0.40
C TRP A 88 -19.56 4.40 0.82
N GLN A 89 -20.21 3.65 1.70
CA GLN A 89 -19.61 3.14 2.93
C GLN A 89 -19.76 1.63 3.00
N SER A 90 -18.72 0.95 3.44
CA SER A 90 -18.69 -0.49 3.64
C SER A 90 -19.04 -0.85 5.08
N PHE A 91 -19.86 -1.90 5.24
CA PHE A 91 -20.33 -2.36 6.54
C PHE A 91 -20.26 -3.88 6.62
N VAL A 92 -19.77 -4.41 7.76
CA VAL A 92 -19.68 -5.84 8.02
C VAL A 92 -20.85 -6.29 8.90
N ILE A 93 -21.52 -7.38 8.50
CA ILE A 93 -22.74 -7.87 9.19
C ILE A 93 -22.42 -8.58 10.50
N SER A 94 -21.28 -9.27 10.59
CA SER A 94 -20.83 -9.91 11.82
C SER A 94 -19.31 -9.88 11.92
N GLN A 95 -18.80 -9.60 13.11
CA GLN A 95 -17.37 -9.66 13.40
C GLN A 95 -16.87 -11.09 13.55
N THR A 96 -17.78 -12.04 13.78
CA THR A 96 -17.47 -13.47 13.82
C THR A 96 -17.98 -14.16 12.56
N PRO A 97 -17.25 -15.13 12.00
CA PRO A 97 -17.74 -15.87 10.84
C PRO A 97 -19.09 -16.54 11.12
N ILE A 98 -20.01 -16.43 10.17
CA ILE A 98 -21.30 -17.10 10.20
C ILE A 98 -21.15 -18.51 9.61
N ALA A 99 -21.43 -19.52 10.41
CA ALA A 99 -21.38 -20.91 9.97
C ALA A 99 -22.65 -21.25 9.16
N ILE A 100 -22.48 -21.69 7.90
CA ILE A 100 -23.56 -22.19 7.05
C ILE A 100 -23.37 -23.71 6.88
N ALA A 101 -24.31 -24.47 7.44
CA ALA A 101 -24.34 -25.93 7.32
C ALA A 101 -24.79 -26.35 5.91
N ALA A 102 -24.24 -27.47 5.42
CA ALA A 102 -24.58 -28.04 4.11
C ALA A 102 -26.10 -28.26 3.94
N GLY A 103 -26.64 -27.90 2.77
CA GLY A 103 -28.04 -28.14 2.40
C GLY A 103 -29.06 -27.36 3.23
N THR A 104 -28.67 -26.17 3.72
CA THR A 104 -29.62 -25.26 4.38
C THR A 104 -29.62 -23.88 3.72
N ASN A 105 -30.65 -23.60 2.92
CA ASN A 105 -30.93 -22.27 2.38
C ASN A 105 -30.93 -21.19 3.46
N ARG A 106 -30.31 -20.04 3.13
CA ARG A 106 -30.24 -18.87 4.03
C ARG A 106 -30.83 -17.61 3.40
N THR A 107 -31.69 -17.00 4.19
CA THR A 107 -32.18 -15.63 4.26
C THR A 107 -31.16 -14.55 4.58
N LEU A 108 -30.79 -13.62 3.69
CA LEU A 108 -30.18 -12.36 4.12
C LEU A 108 -31.15 -11.21 3.89
N LYS A 109 -31.53 -10.51 4.96
CA LYS A 109 -32.55 -9.48 4.93
C LYS A 109 -32.00 -8.13 5.38
N PHE A 110 -32.13 -7.11 4.55
CA PHE A 110 -31.84 -5.71 4.90
C PHE A 110 -33.14 -4.95 5.10
N VAL A 111 -33.22 -4.20 6.21
CA VAL A 111 -34.38 -3.37 6.56
C VAL A 111 -33.91 -1.95 6.83
N ASN A 112 -34.46 -1.00 6.09
CA ASN A 112 -34.30 0.41 6.43
C ASN A 112 -35.23 0.74 7.61
N THR A 113 -34.64 0.84 8.79
CA THR A 113 -35.37 1.10 10.05
C THR A 113 -35.46 2.59 10.40
N SER A 114 -35.09 3.47 9.46
CA SER A 114 -35.08 4.90 9.72
C SER A 114 -36.49 5.44 9.96
N LEU A 115 -36.66 6.15 11.07
CA LEU A 115 -37.85 6.95 11.36
C LEU A 115 -37.86 8.29 10.61
N SER A 116 -36.74 8.67 9.98
CA SER A 116 -36.57 9.96 9.31
C SER A 116 -37.13 10.01 7.88
N GLY A 117 -37.58 8.87 7.34
CA GLY A 117 -38.16 8.77 5.99
C GLY A 117 -37.14 8.80 4.85
N GLY A 118 -35.84 8.80 5.15
CA GLY A 118 -34.77 8.71 4.15
C GLY A 118 -34.66 7.31 3.52
N ASN A 119 -34.13 7.26 2.30
CA ASN A 119 -33.85 6.01 1.59
C ASN A 119 -32.40 5.59 1.84
N ALA A 120 -32.16 4.28 1.91
CA ALA A 120 -30.82 3.70 1.85
C ALA A 120 -30.59 3.18 0.43
N ASP A 121 -29.49 3.57 -0.19
CA ASP A 121 -29.05 3.00 -1.46
C ASP A 121 -28.04 1.89 -1.13
N ILE A 122 -28.26 0.67 -1.62
CA ILE A 122 -27.36 -0.49 -1.44
C ILE A 122 -26.73 -0.80 -2.80
N GLU A 123 -25.41 -0.66 -2.92
CA GLU A 123 -24.69 -0.90 -4.18
C GLU A 123 -24.32 -2.37 -4.36
N SER A 124 -23.77 -2.98 -3.30
CA SER A 124 -23.30 -4.36 -3.37
C SER A 124 -23.44 -5.07 -2.04
N VAL A 125 -23.62 -6.39 -2.12
CA VAL A 125 -23.53 -7.31 -0.99
C VAL A 125 -22.53 -8.39 -1.39
N ARG A 126 -21.51 -8.58 -0.57
CA ARG A 126 -20.39 -9.49 -0.83
C ARG A 126 -20.33 -10.53 0.28
N ILE A 127 -20.14 -11.78 -0.10
CA ILE A 127 -20.01 -12.91 0.82
C ILE A 127 -18.62 -13.53 0.62
N TYR A 128 -17.84 -13.60 1.70
CA TYR A 128 -16.47 -14.10 1.70
C TYR A 128 -16.41 -15.40 2.51
N ARG A 129 -15.68 -16.41 2.04
CA ARG A 129 -15.36 -17.60 2.86
C ARG A 129 -14.25 -17.28 3.86
N ALA A 130 -14.43 -17.66 5.11
CA ALA A 130 -13.46 -17.44 6.19
C ALA A 130 -12.20 -18.32 6.08
N ASN A 131 -12.22 -19.36 5.23
CA ASN A 131 -11.07 -20.26 5.03
C ASN A 131 -10.11 -19.85 3.89
N THR A 132 -10.21 -18.60 3.40
CA THR A 132 -9.30 -18.01 2.38
C THR A 132 -8.55 -16.74 2.86
N GLN A 133 -8.07 -16.75 4.10
CA GLN A 133 -7.21 -15.76 4.78
C GLN A 133 -7.95 -14.62 5.52
N PRO A 134 -7.49 -14.28 6.74
CA PRO A 134 -8.31 -13.60 7.73
C PRO A 134 -8.26 -12.08 7.54
N LEU A 135 -9.36 -11.41 7.88
CA LEU A 135 -9.40 -10.00 8.30
C LEU A 135 -8.63 -9.79 9.62
N ALA A 136 -7.54 -10.55 9.84
CA ALA A 136 -6.68 -10.35 10.98
C ALA A 136 -5.89 -9.08 10.70
N ASP A 137 -5.98 -8.20 11.68
CA ASP A 137 -5.24 -6.97 11.81
C ASP A 137 -4.51 -7.17 13.14
N ALA A 138 -3.24 -7.55 13.06
CA ALA A 138 -2.49 -8.06 14.20
C ALA A 138 -2.00 -6.93 15.11
N ASP A 139 -1.87 -5.72 14.59
CA ASP A 139 -1.42 -4.54 15.33
C ASP A 139 -2.54 -3.51 15.59
N GLY A 140 -3.68 -3.65 14.93
CA GLY A 140 -4.90 -2.88 15.16
C GLY A 140 -4.93 -1.54 14.41
N ASP A 141 -4.23 -1.41 13.29
CA ASP A 141 -4.02 -0.15 12.57
C ASP A 141 -5.09 0.16 11.50
N THR A 142 -6.10 -0.71 11.37
CA THR A 142 -7.20 -0.67 10.39
C THR A 142 -6.86 -1.16 8.98
N VAL A 143 -5.63 -1.60 8.76
CA VAL A 143 -5.18 -2.34 7.58
C VAL A 143 -5.09 -3.82 7.94
N VAL A 144 -5.49 -4.69 7.01
CA VAL A 144 -5.48 -6.14 7.26
C VAL A 144 -4.11 -6.71 6.91
N ASN A 145 -3.62 -7.68 7.67
CA ASN A 145 -2.26 -8.24 7.57
C ASN A 145 -1.78 -8.62 6.15
N ASN A 146 -2.70 -8.92 5.22
CA ASN A 146 -2.36 -9.28 3.83
C ASN A 146 -2.29 -8.10 2.86
N LEU A 147 -2.74 -6.92 3.29
CA LEU A 147 -2.64 -5.64 2.61
C LEU A 147 -1.75 -4.65 3.38
N ASP A 148 -1.19 -5.09 4.51
CA ASP A 148 -0.39 -4.31 5.42
C ASP A 148 1.10 -4.53 5.10
N ASN A 149 1.80 -3.45 4.77
CA ASN A 149 3.24 -3.46 4.52
C ASN A 149 4.07 -3.57 5.82
N CYS A 150 3.45 -3.40 6.98
CA CYS A 150 4.03 -3.63 8.31
C CYS A 150 3.09 -4.41 9.26
N PRO A 151 2.82 -5.71 9.02
CA PRO A 151 1.76 -6.49 9.71
C PRO A 151 1.80 -6.61 11.24
N LEU A 152 2.79 -6.03 11.91
CA LEU A 152 3.02 -6.10 13.35
C LEU A 152 3.31 -4.71 13.96
N ILE A 153 3.35 -3.64 13.16
CA ILE A 153 3.72 -2.29 13.56
C ILE A 153 2.72 -1.31 12.94
N ILE A 154 1.90 -0.69 13.80
CA ILE A 154 0.84 0.23 13.43
C ILE A 154 1.32 1.34 12.46
N ASN A 155 0.81 1.34 11.23
CA ASN A 155 1.02 2.38 10.22
C ASN A 155 -0.17 2.52 9.24
N THR A 156 -1.25 3.11 9.74
CA THR A 156 -2.50 3.31 8.98
C THR A 156 -2.33 4.06 7.65
N ASP A 157 -1.25 4.82 7.46
CA ASP A 157 -0.94 5.54 6.23
C ASP A 157 -0.23 4.69 5.17
N GLN A 158 0.33 3.54 5.55
CA GLN A 158 0.96 2.56 4.67
C GLN A 158 2.01 3.19 3.74
N LEU A 159 2.80 4.12 4.29
CA LEU A 159 3.94 4.70 3.58
C LEU A 159 4.97 3.59 3.30
N ASP A 160 5.54 3.67 2.09
CA ASP A 160 6.51 2.76 1.48
C ASP A 160 7.20 3.57 0.38
N ASN A 161 8.28 4.27 0.75
CA ASN A 161 8.92 5.31 -0.03
C ASN A 161 9.54 4.78 -1.34
N GLU A 162 10.02 3.54 -1.33
CA GLU A 162 10.66 2.83 -2.44
C GLU A 162 9.75 1.83 -3.16
N SER A 163 8.57 1.54 -2.62
CA SER A 163 7.59 0.57 -3.14
C SER A 163 8.10 -0.87 -3.22
N ASP A 164 8.87 -1.31 -2.23
CA ASP A 164 9.42 -2.68 -2.16
C ASP A 164 8.49 -3.66 -1.40
N GLY A 165 7.49 -3.11 -0.71
CA GLY A 165 6.47 -3.83 0.05
C GLY A 165 6.72 -3.94 1.56
N ALA A 166 7.84 -3.43 2.07
CA ALA A 166 8.01 -3.05 3.46
C ALA A 166 7.55 -1.59 3.64
N GLY A 167 6.98 -1.25 4.79
CA GLY A 167 6.62 0.14 5.06
C GLY A 167 7.68 0.88 5.87
N ASP A 168 7.73 2.20 5.73
CA ASP A 168 8.74 3.07 6.36
C ASP A 168 8.89 2.85 7.90
N VAL A 169 7.85 2.34 8.57
CA VAL A 169 7.91 2.10 10.04
C VAL A 169 8.57 0.77 10.41
N CYS A 170 8.71 -0.14 9.47
CA CYS A 170 9.23 -1.50 9.66
C CYS A 170 10.36 -1.87 8.70
N ASP A 171 10.67 -1.03 7.72
CA ASP A 171 11.96 -1.02 7.06
C ASP A 171 13.04 -0.39 7.98
N SER A 172 14.30 -0.61 7.64
CA SER A 172 15.46 -0.04 8.30
C SER A 172 16.32 0.84 7.38
N ASP A 173 15.95 0.90 6.10
CA ASP A 173 16.58 1.65 5.00
C ASP A 173 15.46 2.06 4.02
N ASP A 174 14.68 3.07 4.41
CA ASP A 174 13.44 3.54 3.76
C ASP A 174 13.65 4.08 2.32
N ASP A 175 14.89 4.18 1.84
CA ASP A 175 15.19 4.62 0.48
C ASP A 175 16.19 3.71 -0.28
N ASN A 176 16.56 2.59 0.36
CA ASN A 176 17.34 1.49 -0.19
C ASN A 176 18.68 1.95 -0.82
N ASP A 177 19.32 2.91 -0.16
CA ASP A 177 20.52 3.58 -0.67
C ASP A 177 21.84 2.97 -0.13
N GLY A 178 21.71 2.05 0.84
CA GLY A 178 22.82 1.36 1.49
C GLY A 178 23.21 1.94 2.85
N SER A 179 22.53 3.00 3.31
CA SER A 179 22.56 3.52 4.69
C SER A 179 21.27 3.18 5.41
N THR A 180 21.35 2.79 6.68
CA THR A 180 20.12 2.64 7.49
C THR A 180 19.60 3.99 7.96
N ASP A 181 18.29 4.17 8.13
CA ASP A 181 17.68 5.44 8.60
C ASP A 181 18.30 5.94 9.90
N THR A 182 18.70 5.01 10.78
CA THR A 182 19.39 5.33 12.03
C THR A 182 20.74 5.99 11.79
N ASP A 183 21.53 5.45 10.87
CA ASP A 183 22.86 5.98 10.53
C ASP A 183 22.72 7.31 9.78
N GLU A 184 21.72 7.44 8.93
CA GLU A 184 21.42 8.70 8.24
C GLU A 184 21.03 9.81 9.22
N ILE A 185 20.15 9.53 10.18
CA ILE A 185 19.75 10.55 11.17
C ILE A 185 20.90 10.89 12.14
N THR A 186 21.75 9.91 12.50
CA THR A 186 22.67 10.05 13.64
C THR A 186 24.15 10.18 13.28
N ILE A 187 24.58 9.68 12.13
CA ILE A 187 25.98 9.63 11.68
C ILE A 187 26.18 10.57 10.49
N TYR A 188 25.41 10.38 9.42
CA TYR A 188 25.60 11.09 8.15
C TYR A 188 24.81 12.39 8.07
N PHE A 189 23.76 12.52 8.87
CA PHE A 189 22.81 13.64 8.90
C PHE A 189 22.10 13.88 7.56
N THR A 190 21.93 12.81 6.79
CA THR A 190 21.21 12.73 5.51
C THR A 190 19.71 12.56 5.74
N ASN A 191 18.94 12.43 4.66
CA ASN A 191 17.49 12.29 4.71
C ASN A 191 17.07 10.86 4.37
N PRO A 192 16.53 10.08 5.33
CA PRO A 192 16.19 8.67 5.11
C PRO A 192 15.15 8.33 4.05
N LEU A 193 14.54 9.35 3.45
CA LEU A 193 13.54 9.16 2.41
C LEU A 193 14.05 9.58 1.03
N VAL A 194 15.33 9.93 0.92
CA VAL A 194 15.93 10.47 -0.30
C VAL A 194 17.27 9.78 -0.51
N PRO A 195 17.36 8.85 -1.49
CA PRO A 195 18.55 8.00 -1.67
C PRO A 195 19.86 8.74 -1.99
N ASP A 196 19.78 10.04 -2.25
CA ASP A 196 20.89 10.93 -2.62
C ASP A 196 20.52 12.33 -2.11
N THR A 197 20.95 12.64 -0.89
CA THR A 197 20.50 13.80 -0.13
C THR A 197 20.95 15.12 -0.77
N ASP A 198 22.14 15.16 -1.38
CA ASP A 198 22.69 16.37 -1.97
C ASP A 198 22.50 16.48 -3.49
N GLY A 199 22.05 15.40 -4.13
CA GLY A 199 21.64 15.33 -5.52
C GLY A 199 22.79 15.35 -6.51
N ASP A 200 23.98 14.90 -6.11
CA ASP A 200 25.16 14.83 -6.98
C ASP A 200 25.27 13.54 -7.81
N GLY A 201 24.34 12.60 -7.59
CA GLY A 201 24.23 11.35 -8.33
C GLY A 201 24.96 10.17 -7.70
N VAL A 202 25.52 10.32 -6.50
CA VAL A 202 26.00 9.20 -5.67
C VAL A 202 25.03 9.00 -4.50
N LEU A 203 24.65 7.76 -4.23
CA LEU A 203 23.74 7.47 -3.12
C LEU A 203 24.42 7.70 -1.76
N ASP A 204 23.69 8.08 -0.71
CA ASP A 204 24.31 8.48 0.57
C ASP A 204 25.08 7.32 1.21
N GLY A 205 24.59 6.08 1.10
CA GLY A 205 25.31 4.86 1.51
C GLY A 205 26.65 4.61 0.81
N PHE A 206 26.89 5.25 -0.32
CA PHE A 206 28.14 5.16 -1.09
C PHE A 206 28.88 6.48 -1.23
N ASP A 207 28.29 7.60 -0.81
CA ASP A 207 28.88 8.91 -0.87
C ASP A 207 29.74 9.20 0.38
N ILE A 208 30.92 9.74 0.11
CA ILE A 208 31.89 10.15 1.11
C ILE A 208 31.60 11.55 1.66
N GLN A 209 30.80 12.36 0.95
CA GLN A 209 30.35 13.68 1.39
C GLN A 209 28.85 13.93 1.13
N PRO A 210 27.94 13.11 1.70
CA PRO A 210 26.51 13.02 1.33
C PRO A 210 25.63 14.25 1.63
N LEU A 211 26.24 15.36 2.04
CA LEU A 211 25.55 16.62 2.35
C LEU A 211 26.05 17.79 1.52
N THR A 212 27.01 17.56 0.63
CA THR A 212 27.69 18.60 -0.11
C THR A 212 27.82 18.15 -1.54
N PHE A 213 26.98 18.69 -2.42
CA PHE A 213 27.02 18.42 -3.86
C PHE A 213 28.47 18.36 -4.34
N ASN A 214 28.97 17.15 -4.54
CA ASN A 214 30.36 16.89 -4.84
C ASN A 214 30.43 16.15 -6.15
N VAL A 215 31.28 16.66 -7.03
CA VAL A 215 31.56 15.99 -8.30
C VAL A 215 32.68 14.95 -8.10
N ALA A 216 32.82 14.37 -6.90
CA ALA A 216 33.88 13.42 -6.62
C ALA A 216 33.61 12.14 -7.41
N GLY A 217 34.56 11.80 -8.28
CA GLY A 217 34.44 10.71 -9.23
C GLY A 217 34.03 11.20 -10.62
N ASP A 218 33.33 12.31 -10.76
CA ASP A 218 32.92 12.86 -12.06
C ASP A 218 34.13 13.45 -12.79
N VAL A 219 34.68 12.66 -13.71
CA VAL A 219 35.85 13.00 -14.53
C VAL A 219 35.53 12.96 -16.03
N SER A 220 34.27 12.70 -16.38
CA SER A 220 33.78 12.52 -17.73
C SER A 220 32.48 13.31 -17.95
N PRO A 221 32.28 13.95 -19.11
CA PRO A 221 33.18 14.02 -20.25
C PRO A 221 34.48 14.79 -19.95
N ARG A 222 35.55 14.38 -20.64
CA ARG A 222 36.87 14.97 -20.41
C ARG A 222 36.88 16.49 -20.55
N GLY A 223 37.42 17.16 -19.54
CA GLY A 223 37.52 18.62 -19.46
C GLY A 223 36.20 19.37 -19.24
N ALA A 224 35.07 18.66 -19.18
CA ALA A 224 33.76 19.19 -18.82
C ALA A 224 32.94 18.12 -18.08
N PRO A 225 33.33 17.78 -16.83
CA PRO A 225 32.57 16.86 -15.97
C PRO A 225 31.10 17.30 -15.88
N ASN A 226 30.17 16.34 -15.96
CA ASN A 226 28.75 16.61 -16.18
C ASN A 226 27.89 16.54 -14.92
N GLY A 227 28.49 16.32 -13.76
CA GLY A 227 27.84 16.11 -12.48
C GLY A 227 27.20 14.74 -12.36
N ILE A 228 27.64 13.73 -13.11
CA ILE A 228 27.09 12.37 -13.04
C ILE A 228 28.22 11.37 -12.99
N VAL A 229 28.36 10.68 -11.87
CA VAL A 229 29.37 9.63 -11.69
C VAL A 229 28.86 8.31 -12.27
N ASN A 230 29.47 7.80 -13.35
CA ASN A 230 29.03 6.57 -14.02
C ASN A 230 30.18 5.78 -14.69
N ALA A 231 29.83 4.77 -15.50
CA ALA A 231 30.80 3.92 -16.20
C ALA A 231 31.78 4.69 -17.11
N ALA A 232 31.39 5.86 -17.63
CA ALA A 232 32.28 6.70 -18.44
C ALA A 232 33.40 7.32 -17.58
N ASP A 233 33.10 7.69 -16.36
CA ASP A 233 34.04 8.20 -15.37
C ASP A 233 35.00 7.11 -14.93
N LEU A 234 34.48 5.92 -14.60
CA LEU A 234 35.29 4.74 -14.27
C LEU A 234 36.27 4.39 -15.40
N LEU A 235 35.81 4.44 -16.66
CA LEU A 235 36.68 4.23 -17.83
C LEU A 235 37.73 5.33 -17.95
N THR A 236 37.36 6.59 -17.73
CA THR A 236 38.26 7.74 -17.85
C THR A 236 39.33 7.72 -16.75
N GLN A 237 38.96 7.40 -15.51
CA GLN A 237 39.89 7.23 -14.40
C GLN A 237 40.84 6.04 -14.63
N THR A 238 40.34 4.94 -15.20
CA THR A 238 41.17 3.82 -15.67
C THR A 238 42.21 4.29 -16.69
N GLN A 239 41.84 5.17 -17.62
CA GLN A 239 42.77 5.72 -18.61
C GLN A 239 43.87 6.58 -17.98
N PHE A 240 43.57 7.32 -16.92
CA PHE A 240 44.55 8.09 -16.15
C PHE A 240 45.60 7.17 -15.50
N ILE A 241 45.14 6.08 -14.88
CA ILE A 241 46.01 5.12 -14.19
C ILE A 241 46.88 4.33 -15.17
N LEU A 242 46.33 3.96 -16.33
CA LEU A 242 47.08 3.31 -17.40
C LEU A 242 48.02 4.27 -18.16
N GLY A 243 47.99 5.57 -17.84
CA GLY A 243 48.79 6.60 -18.51
C GLY A 243 48.38 6.85 -19.97
N THR A 244 47.21 6.39 -20.38
CA THR A 244 46.65 6.60 -21.73
C THR A 244 45.96 7.96 -21.87
N ALA A 245 45.66 8.61 -20.75
CA ALA A 245 45.15 9.97 -20.67
C ALA A 245 45.84 10.71 -19.51
N THR A 246 46.04 12.02 -19.65
CA THR A 246 46.51 12.89 -18.55
C THR A 246 45.35 13.71 -18.01
N PRO A 247 45.06 13.66 -16.70
CA PRO A 247 43.97 14.45 -16.11
C PRO A 247 44.28 15.94 -16.16
N SER A 248 43.25 16.75 -16.40
CA SER A 248 43.22 18.18 -16.14
C SER A 248 43.13 18.45 -14.63
N SER A 249 43.26 19.72 -14.22
CA SER A 249 43.18 20.06 -12.80
C SER A 249 41.83 19.72 -12.16
N ILE A 250 40.73 19.82 -12.91
CA ILE A 250 39.40 19.46 -12.42
C ILE A 250 39.22 17.93 -12.36
N GLU A 251 39.66 17.21 -13.40
CA GLU A 251 39.62 15.74 -13.40
C GLU A 251 40.54 15.16 -12.32
N LEU A 252 41.66 15.82 -12.00
CA LEU A 252 42.55 15.43 -10.91
C LEU A 252 41.88 15.66 -9.56
N GLN A 253 41.22 16.80 -9.37
CA GLN A 253 40.50 17.12 -8.14
C GLN A 253 39.34 16.16 -7.90
N ASN A 254 38.57 15.85 -8.94
CA ASN A 254 37.40 15.00 -8.86
C ASN A 254 37.78 13.51 -8.78
N GLY A 255 38.82 13.09 -9.50
CA GLY A 255 39.22 11.69 -9.58
C GLY A 255 40.18 11.23 -8.48
N ASP A 256 40.65 12.11 -7.61
CA ASP A 256 41.50 11.82 -6.45
C ASP A 256 40.60 11.56 -5.23
N LEU A 257 40.22 10.30 -5.08
CA LEU A 257 39.19 9.85 -4.15
C LEU A 257 39.78 9.28 -2.85
N TYR A 258 41.07 8.96 -2.86
CA TYR A 258 41.76 8.29 -1.77
C TYR A 258 43.02 9.06 -1.34
N PRO A 259 43.34 9.11 -0.04
CA PRO A 259 42.56 8.64 1.11
C PRO A 259 41.20 9.33 1.26
N LEU A 260 40.20 8.57 1.73
CA LEU A 260 38.88 9.10 2.06
C LEU A 260 39.00 10.35 2.92
N ASN A 261 38.31 11.43 2.51
CA ASN A 261 38.31 12.74 3.18
C ASN A 261 39.69 13.43 3.30
N ALA A 262 40.72 12.90 2.64
CA ALA A 262 42.05 13.50 2.56
C ALA A 262 42.78 13.12 1.26
N PRO A 263 42.27 13.53 0.08
CA PRO A 263 42.87 13.21 -1.21
C PRO A 263 44.37 13.59 -1.26
N ASP A 264 45.20 12.72 -1.82
CA ASP A 264 46.67 12.85 -1.76
C ASP A 264 47.31 13.56 -2.97
N GLY A 265 46.48 13.94 -3.93
CA GLY A 265 46.82 14.59 -5.19
C GLY A 265 47.15 13.61 -6.31
N ILE A 266 46.90 12.30 -6.15
CA ILE A 266 47.35 11.26 -7.08
C ILE A 266 46.22 10.27 -7.40
N ILE A 267 45.71 10.35 -8.63
CA ILE A 267 44.85 9.29 -9.18
C ILE A 267 45.66 8.01 -9.40
N ASN A 268 45.38 7.00 -8.60
CA ASN A 268 46.00 5.68 -8.61
C ASN A 268 44.95 4.57 -8.44
N THR A 269 45.42 3.33 -8.27
CA THR A 269 44.53 2.17 -8.15
C THR A 269 43.63 2.20 -6.92
N SER A 270 43.99 2.93 -5.87
CA SER A 270 43.17 3.09 -4.67
C SER A 270 41.93 3.93 -4.97
N ASP A 271 42.09 5.00 -5.75
CA ASP A 271 41.00 5.84 -6.23
C ASP A 271 40.06 5.05 -7.12
N LEU A 272 40.61 4.27 -8.05
CA LEU A 272 39.82 3.41 -8.93
C LEU A 272 39.01 2.37 -8.16
N LEU A 273 39.55 1.85 -7.06
CA LEU A 273 38.82 0.89 -6.24
C LEU A 273 37.62 1.56 -5.55
N LEU A 274 37.76 2.82 -5.12
CA LEU A 274 36.65 3.58 -4.55
C LEU A 274 35.64 3.95 -5.64
N MET A 275 36.11 4.37 -6.80
CA MET A 275 35.30 4.65 -7.97
C MET A 275 34.49 3.43 -8.45
N MET A 276 35.07 2.23 -8.37
CA MET A 276 34.35 0.99 -8.69
C MET A 276 33.20 0.74 -7.72
N LYS A 277 33.33 1.11 -6.43
CA LYS A 277 32.23 0.99 -5.47
C LYS A 277 31.12 1.99 -5.75
N ILE A 278 31.49 3.21 -6.16
CA ILE A 278 30.51 4.25 -6.52
C ILE A 278 29.73 3.86 -7.78
N VAL A 279 30.42 3.34 -8.82
CA VAL A 279 29.83 3.11 -10.14
C VAL A 279 29.17 1.72 -10.29
N LEU A 280 29.61 0.72 -9.52
CA LEU A 280 29.11 -0.65 -9.60
C LEU A 280 28.46 -1.07 -8.26
N PRO A 281 27.28 -0.54 -7.94
CA PRO A 281 26.50 -1.00 -6.79
C PRO A 281 26.12 -2.49 -6.93
#